data_AF-A0A1L9RGF5-F1
#
_entry.id   AF-A0A1L9RGF5-F1
#
_cell.length_a   1.000
_cell.length_b   1.000
_cell.length_c   1.000
_cell.angle_alpha   90.00
_cell.angle_beta   90.00
_cell.angle_gamma   90.00
#
_symmetry.space_group_name_H-M   'P 1'
#
loop_
_entity.id
_entity.type
_entity.pdbx_description
1 polymer ?
#
loop_
_entity_poly.entity_id
_entity_poly.type
_entity_poly.pdbx_seq_one_letter_code
_entity_poly.pdbx_strand_id
1 'polypeptide(L)'
;MDSTRITSNPTIIARNMRKLTLLAQNYNLTIAYEAPAWGIHLNTWQQTHQIIQMVNLPNLKHCLDTFHISTKLACDPFNATSPIKPTGMDNFTTSLTEMKQTLQPSDIAYFQLSDATVADPAQRGYPRKDLAQPAYMTQSRNCRIFPCEEAYGGILPAVDVARAVFDLGYEGWVSMEVFYTELWEEREEYVFLFLYHIIWMLMR
;
A
#
# COMPACT_ATOMS: atom_id res chain seq x y z
N MET A 1 15.89 0.60 14.52
CA MET A 1 15.27 1.90 14.85
C MET A 1 14.93 1.89 16.33
N ASP A 2 15.17 2.97 17.06
CA ASP A 2 14.79 3.10 18.47
C ASP A 2 13.28 3.35 18.56
N SER A 3 12.51 2.31 18.91
CA SER A 3 11.05 2.38 18.99
C SER A 3 10.53 3.34 20.06
N THR A 4 11.36 3.70 21.04
CA THR A 4 11.00 4.65 22.10
C THR A 4 10.81 6.08 21.58
N ARG A 5 11.36 6.38 20.40
CA ARG A 5 11.21 7.68 19.72
C ARG A 5 10.01 7.74 18.77
N ILE A 6 9.25 6.65 18.65
CA ILE A 6 8.14 6.53 17.70
C ILE A 6 6.84 6.62 18.49
N THR A 7 6.13 7.74 18.35
CA THR A 7 4.88 7.99 19.07
C THR A 7 3.70 7.26 18.43
N SER A 8 2.83 6.69 19.27
CA SER A 8 1.51 6.19 18.89
C SER A 8 0.39 7.22 19.09
N ASN A 9 0.71 8.41 19.61
CA ASN A 9 -0.30 9.40 19.97
C ASN A 9 -0.82 10.12 18.70
N PRO A 10 -2.11 9.94 18.33
CA PRO A 10 -2.64 10.49 17.08
C PRO A 10 -2.61 12.02 17.05
N THR A 11 -2.76 12.69 18.20
CA THR A 11 -2.66 14.16 18.28
C THR A 11 -1.26 14.67 17.98
N ILE A 12 -0.22 13.94 18.42
CA ILE A 12 1.18 14.31 18.10
C ILE A 12 1.45 14.07 16.61
N ILE A 13 0.96 12.96 16.06
CA ILE A 13 1.10 12.62 14.64
C ILE A 13 0.41 13.67 13.78
N ALA A 14 -0.86 13.99 14.07
CA ALA A 14 -1.63 15.01 13.37
C ALA A 14 -0.96 16.40 13.47
N ARG A 15 -0.45 16.79 14.64
CA ARG A 15 0.30 18.05 14.79
C ARG A 15 1.54 18.09 13.88
N ASN A 16 2.29 16.99 13.79
CA ASN A 16 3.47 16.91 12.93
C ASN A 16 3.08 16.93 11.44
N MET A 17 2.05 16.18 11.05
CA MET A 17 1.52 16.18 9.69
C MET A 17 0.97 17.54 9.28
N ARG A 18 0.32 18.27 10.19
CA ARG A 18 -0.16 19.64 9.93
C ARG A 18 1.00 20.58 9.59
N LYS A 19 2.14 20.48 10.27
CA LYS A 19 3.34 21.27 9.95
C LYS A 19 3.87 20.96 8.54
N LEU A 20 3.98 19.68 8.19
CA LEU A 20 4.40 19.25 6.85
C LEU A 20 3.43 19.75 5.78
N THR A 21 2.13 19.64 6.04
CA THR A 21 1.07 20.01 5.10
C THR A 21 1.03 21.52 4.85
N LEU A 22 1.17 22.35 5.90
CA LEU A 22 1.30 23.80 5.78
C LEU A 22 2.57 24.21 5.00
N LEU A 23 3.68 23.50 5.20
CA LEU A 23 4.90 23.74 4.43
C LEU A 23 4.69 23.40 2.95
N ALA A 24 4.08 22.25 2.64
CA ALA A 24 3.77 21.83 1.28
C ALA A 24 2.84 22.82 0.55
N GLN A 25 1.90 23.43 1.29
CA GLN A 25 0.98 24.43 0.74
C GLN A 25 1.71 25.66 0.17
N ASN A 26 2.83 26.08 0.77
CA ASN A 26 3.64 27.19 0.27
C ASN A 26 4.27 26.91 -1.11
N TYR A 27 4.32 25.63 -1.51
CA TYR A 27 4.86 25.17 -2.80
C TYR A 27 3.77 24.62 -3.73
N ASN A 28 2.48 24.82 -3.42
CA ASN A 28 1.36 24.24 -4.15
C ASN A 28 1.42 22.70 -4.27
N LEU A 29 1.98 22.04 -3.25
CA LEU A 29 2.11 20.58 -3.20
C LEU A 29 0.98 19.96 -2.37
N THR A 30 0.52 18.79 -2.84
CA THR A 30 -0.37 17.89 -2.10
C THR A 30 0.46 16.76 -1.48
N ILE A 31 0.22 16.47 -0.21
CA ILE A 31 0.79 15.33 0.49
C ILE A 31 -0.17 14.16 0.37
N ALA A 32 0.28 13.06 -0.23
CA ALA A 32 -0.41 11.78 -0.21
C ALA A 32 0.13 10.96 0.98
N TYR A 33 -0.73 10.64 1.94
CA TYR A 33 -0.36 9.93 3.15
C TYR A 33 -0.79 8.47 3.09
N GLU A 34 0.18 7.59 3.26
CA GLU A 34 0.02 6.14 3.13
C GLU A 34 0.22 5.44 4.47
N ALA A 35 -0.58 4.40 4.72
CA ALA A 35 -0.40 3.50 5.86
C ALA A 35 0.16 2.14 5.38
N PRO A 36 1.48 1.93 5.43
CA PRO A 36 2.06 0.63 5.07
C PRO A 36 1.63 -0.45 6.05
N ALA A 37 1.37 -1.66 5.56
CA ALA A 37 0.86 -2.79 6.36
C ALA A 37 1.77 -3.19 7.55
N TRP A 38 3.06 -2.84 7.49
CA TRP A 38 4.05 -3.05 8.57
C TRP A 38 4.32 -1.82 9.44
N GLY A 39 3.51 -0.75 9.32
CA GLY A 39 3.65 0.42 10.18
C GLY A 39 3.50 0.06 11.66
N ILE A 40 4.34 0.64 12.49
CA ILE A 40 4.49 0.28 13.92
C ILE A 40 3.21 0.61 14.70
N HIS A 41 2.64 1.80 14.49
CA HIS A 41 1.42 2.26 15.15
C HIS A 41 0.27 2.58 14.19
N LEU A 42 0.59 2.88 12.93
CA LEU A 42 -0.36 3.25 11.87
C LEU A 42 -0.12 2.34 10.66
N ASN A 43 -1.10 1.50 10.33
CA ASN A 43 -1.00 0.51 9.25
C ASN A 43 -2.35 0.16 8.61
N THR A 44 -3.37 1.01 8.77
CA THR A 44 -4.65 0.91 8.04
C THR A 44 -5.08 2.27 7.49
N TRP A 45 -5.88 2.25 6.42
CA TRP A 45 -6.42 3.48 5.83
C TRP A 45 -7.34 4.23 6.81
N GLN A 46 -8.07 3.53 7.69
CA GLN A 46 -8.92 4.16 8.71
C GLN A 46 -8.10 5.02 9.66
N GLN A 47 -6.94 4.52 10.10
CA GLN A 47 -6.06 5.28 10.99
C GLN A 47 -5.46 6.50 10.27
N THR A 48 -5.05 6.35 9.01
CA THR A 48 -4.65 7.49 8.16
C THR A 48 -5.78 8.50 8.04
N HIS A 49 -7.02 8.05 7.81
CA HIS A 49 -8.19 8.92 7.69
C HIS A 49 -8.41 9.73 8.98
N GLN A 50 -8.31 9.09 10.15
CA GLN A 50 -8.39 9.77 11.45
C GLN A 50 -7.35 10.90 11.56
N ILE A 51 -6.10 10.65 11.15
CA ILE A 51 -5.05 11.68 11.16
C ILE A 51 -5.37 12.80 10.17
N ILE A 52 -5.81 12.49 8.95
CA ILE A 52 -6.18 13.48 7.93
C ILE A 52 -7.29 14.39 8.45
N GLN A 53 -8.33 13.82 9.07
CA GLN A 53 -9.42 14.57 9.68
C GLN A 53 -8.94 15.50 10.81
N MET A 54 -8.03 15.02 11.66
CA MET A 54 -7.43 15.87 12.72
C MET A 54 -6.55 16.99 12.16
N VAL A 55 -5.84 16.75 11.06
CA VAL A 55 -5.02 17.77 10.39
C VAL A 55 -5.90 18.84 9.76
N ASN A 56 -7.04 18.46 9.15
CA ASN A 56 -8.02 19.36 8.56
C ASN A 56 -7.40 20.41 7.62
N LEU A 57 -6.69 19.94 6.59
CA LEU A 57 -6.13 20.76 5.52
C LEU A 57 -6.35 20.07 4.16
N PRO A 58 -6.77 20.80 3.11
CA PRO A 58 -7.24 20.20 1.86
C PRO A 58 -6.13 19.58 0.99
N ASN A 59 -4.87 19.94 1.24
CA ASN A 59 -3.70 19.41 0.52
C ASN A 59 -3.02 18.26 1.27
N LEU A 60 -3.67 17.65 2.26
CA LEU A 60 -3.30 16.35 2.81
C LEU A 60 -4.41 15.35 2.48
N LYS A 61 -4.06 14.30 1.75
CA LYS A 61 -5.00 13.34 1.17
C LYS A 61 -4.46 11.92 1.32
N HIS A 62 -5.31 10.93 1.07
CA HIS A 62 -4.92 9.53 1.07
C HIS A 62 -4.02 9.19 -0.12
N CYS A 63 -3.01 8.38 0.16
CA CYS A 63 -2.42 7.44 -0.79
C CYS A 63 -3.01 6.06 -0.48
N LEU A 64 -3.83 5.53 -1.37
CA LEU A 64 -4.38 4.19 -1.22
C LEU A 64 -3.50 3.19 -1.98
N ASP A 65 -3.25 2.03 -1.39
CA ASP A 65 -2.46 0.95 -1.97
C ASP A 65 -3.18 -0.39 -1.78
N THR A 66 -3.48 -1.07 -2.89
CA THR A 66 -4.17 -2.36 -2.87
C THR A 66 -3.40 -3.42 -2.10
N PHE A 67 -2.07 -3.44 -2.17
CA PHE A 67 -1.27 -4.39 -1.43
C PHE A 67 -1.39 -4.17 0.08
N HIS A 68 -1.23 -2.93 0.56
CA HIS A 68 -1.29 -2.65 1.99
C HIS A 68 -2.67 -2.92 2.59
N ILE A 69 -3.74 -2.54 1.89
CA ILE A 69 -5.11 -2.79 2.32
C ILE A 69 -5.39 -4.30 2.37
N SER A 70 -5.06 -5.02 1.30
CA SER A 70 -5.34 -6.46 1.18
C SER A 70 -4.50 -7.30 2.15
N THR A 71 -3.18 -7.08 2.21
CA THR A 71 -2.28 -7.90 3.03
C THR A 71 -2.57 -7.78 4.51
N LYS A 72 -2.87 -6.56 4.97
CA LYS A 72 -3.16 -6.29 6.37
C LYS A 72 -4.38 -7.07 6.85
N LEU A 73 -5.44 -7.11 6.05
CA LEU A 73 -6.75 -7.65 6.44
C LEU A 73 -6.90 -9.14 6.08
N ALA A 74 -6.51 -9.54 4.87
CA ALA A 74 -6.86 -10.84 4.32
C ALA A 74 -5.73 -11.86 4.32
N CYS A 75 -4.48 -11.46 4.06
CA CYS A 75 -3.42 -12.39 3.67
C CYS A 75 -2.41 -12.72 4.78
N ASP A 76 -1.98 -13.98 4.86
CA ASP A 76 -0.77 -14.41 5.55
C ASP A 76 0.39 -14.52 4.54
N PRO A 77 1.42 -13.65 4.64
CA PRO A 77 2.48 -13.54 3.65
C PRO A 77 3.37 -14.78 3.54
N PHE A 78 3.35 -15.70 4.51
CA PHE A 78 4.25 -16.85 4.56
C PHE A 78 3.54 -18.21 4.45
N ASN A 79 2.22 -18.22 4.28
CA ASN A 79 1.45 -19.45 4.22
C ASN A 79 1.05 -19.79 2.79
N ALA A 80 1.89 -20.56 2.09
CA ALA A 80 1.62 -20.98 0.71
C ALA A 80 0.39 -21.88 0.59
N THR A 81 0.09 -22.67 1.62
CA THR A 81 -1.03 -23.63 1.61
C THR A 81 -2.38 -22.95 1.86
N SER A 82 -2.40 -21.90 2.68
CA SER A 82 -3.59 -21.12 3.02
C SER A 82 -3.22 -19.63 3.11
N PRO A 83 -3.02 -18.97 1.97
CA PRO A 83 -2.55 -17.58 1.92
C PRO A 83 -3.55 -16.58 2.46
N ILE A 84 -4.83 -16.97 2.55
CA ILE A 84 -5.88 -16.17 3.16
C ILE A 84 -6.06 -16.62 4.62
N LYS A 85 -6.00 -15.66 5.54
CA LYS A 85 -6.23 -15.88 6.97
C LYS A 85 -7.67 -16.33 7.23
N PRO A 86 -7.92 -17.11 8.29
CA PRO A 86 -9.28 -17.31 8.81
C PRO A 86 -9.96 -15.95 9.02
N THR A 87 -11.19 -15.79 8.54
CA THR A 87 -11.99 -14.55 8.52
C THR A 87 -11.38 -13.35 7.78
N GLY A 88 -10.25 -13.54 7.08
CA GLY A 88 -9.54 -12.46 6.39
C GLY A 88 -10.40 -11.76 5.34
N MET A 89 -11.16 -12.53 4.55
CA MET A 89 -12.06 -11.96 3.53
C MET A 89 -13.28 -11.24 4.13
N ASP A 90 -13.79 -11.68 5.27
CA ASP A 90 -14.90 -11.02 5.95
C ASP A 90 -14.47 -9.65 6.48
N ASN A 91 -13.28 -9.59 7.10
CA ASN A 91 -12.67 -8.35 7.58
C ASN A 91 -12.36 -7.40 6.42
N PHE A 92 -11.82 -7.94 5.33
CA PHE A 92 -11.55 -7.20 4.10
C PHE A 92 -12.82 -6.58 3.50
N THR A 93 -13.87 -7.38 3.33
CA THR A 93 -15.16 -6.94 2.78
C THR A 93 -15.81 -5.87 3.67
N THR A 94 -15.75 -6.07 4.99
CA THR A 94 -16.24 -5.08 5.96
C THR A 94 -15.48 -3.76 5.83
N SER A 95 -14.15 -3.81 5.72
CA SER A 95 -13.33 -2.61 5.57
C SER A 95 -13.57 -1.88 4.25
N LEU A 96 -13.77 -2.58 3.13
CA LEU A 96 -14.13 -1.94 1.86
C LEU A 96 -15.52 -1.30 1.90
N THR A 97 -16.47 -1.93 2.62
CA THR A 97 -17.80 -1.35 2.83
C THR A 97 -17.70 -0.05 3.63
N GLU A 98 -16.91 -0.04 4.71
CA GLU A 98 -16.63 1.16 5.51
C GLU A 98 -15.95 2.25 4.66
N MET A 99 -15.00 1.87 3.80
CA MET A 99 -14.31 2.80 2.91
C MET A 99 -15.29 3.54 2.00
N LYS A 100 -16.21 2.80 1.36
CA LYS A 100 -17.23 3.37 0.46
C LYS A 100 -18.20 4.32 1.18
N GLN A 101 -18.42 4.12 2.48
CA GLN A 101 -19.31 4.96 3.29
C GLN A 101 -18.60 6.19 3.87
N THR A 102 -17.28 6.14 3.99
CA THR A 102 -16.50 7.15 4.73
C THR A 102 -15.77 8.11 3.82
N LEU A 103 -15.15 7.61 2.74
CA LEU A 103 -14.29 8.42 1.88
C LEU A 103 -15.10 9.05 0.73
N GLN A 104 -14.65 10.23 0.31
CA GLN A 104 -15.04 10.85 -0.95
C GLN A 104 -13.89 10.75 -1.96
N PRO A 105 -14.15 10.76 -3.28
CA PRO A 105 -13.09 10.79 -4.30
C PRO A 105 -12.07 11.91 -4.08
N SER A 106 -12.53 13.07 -3.59
CA SER A 106 -11.68 14.22 -3.32
C SER A 106 -10.66 14.00 -2.20
N ASP A 107 -10.88 13.00 -1.34
CA ASP A 107 -10.00 12.66 -0.22
C ASP A 107 -8.77 11.87 -0.67
N ILE A 108 -8.74 11.39 -1.91
CA ILE A 108 -7.68 10.55 -2.47
C ILE A 108 -6.80 11.42 -3.38
N ALA A 109 -5.50 11.44 -3.11
CA ALA A 109 -4.53 12.10 -4.00
C ALA A 109 -3.97 11.13 -5.03
N TYR A 110 -3.74 9.88 -4.62
CA TYR A 110 -2.99 8.91 -5.38
C TYR A 110 -3.47 7.50 -5.07
N PHE A 111 -3.58 6.65 -6.08
CA PHE A 111 -3.97 5.25 -5.92
C PHE A 111 -2.93 4.33 -6.57
N GLN A 112 -2.51 3.29 -5.85
CA GLN A 112 -1.45 2.39 -6.24
C GLN A 112 -1.99 0.96 -6.32
N LEU A 113 -1.69 0.29 -7.43
CA LEU A 113 -2.17 -1.02 -7.77
C LEU A 113 -1.02 -2.02 -7.77
N SER A 114 -1.21 -3.08 -7.02
CA SER A 114 -0.34 -4.25 -7.02
C SER A 114 -1.05 -5.44 -6.38
N ASP A 115 -0.68 -6.62 -6.84
CA ASP A 115 -0.95 -7.88 -6.19
C ASP A 115 0.37 -8.38 -5.58
N ALA A 116 0.37 -9.54 -4.93
CA ALA A 116 1.58 -10.21 -4.54
C ALA A 116 1.43 -11.72 -4.54
N THR A 117 2.55 -12.41 -4.70
CA THR A 117 2.67 -13.82 -4.33
C THR A 117 2.89 -14.00 -2.83
N VAL A 118 2.79 -15.24 -2.35
CA VAL A 118 3.29 -15.60 -1.02
C VAL A 118 4.81 -15.48 -1.01
N ALA A 119 5.38 -14.97 0.09
CA ALA A 119 6.82 -14.94 0.31
C ALA A 119 7.35 -16.32 0.75
N ASP A 120 7.22 -17.33 -0.11
CA ASP A 120 7.61 -18.73 0.18
C ASP A 120 9.13 -18.95 0.10
N PRO A 121 9.80 -19.42 1.18
CA PRO A 121 11.20 -19.89 1.22
C PRO A 121 11.71 -20.66 0.01
N ALA A 122 10.83 -21.45 -0.61
CA ALA A 122 11.19 -22.30 -1.74
C ALA A 122 11.14 -21.57 -3.11
N GLN A 123 10.58 -20.36 -3.21
CA GLN A 123 10.43 -19.67 -4.49
C GLN A 123 11.77 -19.23 -5.08
N ARG A 124 11.91 -19.29 -6.40
CA ARG A 124 13.08 -18.79 -7.12
C ARG A 124 13.19 -17.27 -6.89
N GLY A 125 14.40 -16.79 -6.57
CA GLY A 125 14.58 -15.37 -6.21
C GLY A 125 14.02 -15.01 -4.83
N TYR A 126 13.90 -15.99 -3.92
CA TYR A 126 13.41 -15.84 -2.55
C TYR A 126 13.86 -14.52 -1.88
N PRO A 127 12.97 -13.83 -1.14
CA PRO A 127 13.29 -12.57 -0.49
C PRO A 127 14.59 -12.68 0.30
N ARG A 128 15.46 -11.68 0.11
CA ARG A 128 16.70 -11.53 0.89
C ARG A 128 16.36 -11.75 2.37
N LYS A 129 16.94 -12.80 2.98
CA LYS A 129 16.73 -13.17 4.39
C LYS A 129 17.32 -12.12 5.32
N ASP A 130 16.63 -11.00 5.47
CA ASP A 130 16.78 -10.16 6.64
C ASP A 130 15.73 -10.58 7.66
N LEU A 131 16.12 -11.51 8.54
CA LEU A 131 15.24 -12.06 9.58
C LEU A 131 14.75 -11.00 10.58
N ALA A 132 15.30 -9.79 10.56
CA ALA A 132 14.83 -8.66 11.35
C ALA A 132 13.68 -7.88 10.68
N GLN A 133 13.32 -8.16 9.42
CA GLN A 133 12.27 -7.44 8.71
C GLN A 133 10.87 -7.94 9.06
N PRO A 134 9.88 -7.04 9.22
CA PRO A 134 8.48 -7.42 9.37
C PRO A 134 7.97 -8.25 8.20
N ALA A 135 7.11 -9.23 8.48
CA ALA A 135 6.56 -10.18 7.50
C ALA A 135 6.03 -9.52 6.21
N TYR A 136 5.15 -8.52 6.34
CA TYR A 136 4.56 -7.83 5.19
C TYR A 136 5.57 -6.98 4.42
N MET A 137 6.65 -6.50 5.08
CA MET A 137 7.72 -5.79 4.39
C MET A 137 8.50 -6.76 3.50
N THR A 138 8.76 -7.98 3.98
CA THR A 138 9.41 -9.04 3.21
C THR A 138 8.61 -9.38 1.95
N GLN A 139 7.30 -9.59 2.08
CA GLN A 139 6.42 -9.83 0.93
C GLN A 139 6.42 -8.62 -0.02
N SER A 140 6.21 -7.41 0.50
CA SER A 140 6.12 -6.20 -0.33
C SER A 140 7.36 -5.99 -1.21
N ARG A 141 8.55 -6.20 -0.67
CA ARG A 141 9.79 -5.86 -1.39
C ARG A 141 10.20 -6.87 -2.45
N ASN A 142 9.61 -8.05 -2.44
CA ASN A 142 10.15 -9.19 -3.19
C ASN A 142 9.06 -10.00 -3.92
N CYS A 143 7.79 -9.74 -3.64
CA CYS A 143 6.69 -10.57 -4.12
C CYS A 143 5.58 -9.76 -4.77
N ARG A 144 5.70 -8.43 -4.89
CA ARG A 144 4.65 -7.64 -5.57
C ARG A 144 4.70 -7.83 -7.07
N ILE A 145 3.56 -8.21 -7.62
CA ILE A 145 3.34 -8.49 -9.04
C ILE A 145 2.16 -7.64 -9.54
N PHE A 146 1.87 -7.67 -10.85
CA PHE A 146 0.73 -6.92 -11.36
C PHE A 146 -0.60 -7.54 -10.91
N PRO A 147 -1.66 -6.74 -10.73
CA PRO A 147 -3.00 -7.29 -10.57
C PRO A 147 -3.40 -8.21 -11.72
N CYS A 148 -4.24 -9.22 -11.43
CA CYS A 148 -4.72 -10.22 -12.39
C CYS A 148 -3.64 -11.17 -12.93
N GLU A 149 -2.56 -11.37 -12.16
CA GLU A 149 -1.49 -12.34 -12.45
C GLU A 149 -1.65 -13.62 -11.59
N GLU A 150 -2.87 -14.13 -11.42
CA GLU A 150 -3.14 -15.35 -10.63
C GLU A 150 -2.40 -16.57 -11.19
N ALA A 151 -2.21 -16.62 -12.51
CA ALA A 151 -1.40 -17.64 -13.18
C ALA A 151 0.09 -17.62 -12.76
N TYR A 152 0.56 -16.50 -12.23
CA TYR A 152 1.90 -16.30 -11.69
C TYR A 152 1.94 -16.31 -10.16
N GLY A 153 0.83 -16.68 -9.51
CA GLY A 153 0.73 -16.85 -8.06
C GLY A 153 0.21 -15.63 -7.30
N GLY A 154 -0.43 -14.67 -7.97
CA GLY A 154 -1.16 -13.58 -7.30
C GLY A 154 -2.24 -14.12 -6.36
N ILE A 155 -2.33 -13.55 -5.16
CA ILE A 155 -3.20 -14.04 -4.08
C ILE A 155 -4.02 -12.94 -3.40
N LEU A 156 -3.78 -11.66 -3.71
CA LEU A 156 -4.46 -10.55 -3.06
C LEU A 156 -5.71 -10.15 -3.86
N PRO A 157 -6.81 -9.79 -3.18
CA PRO A 157 -8.02 -9.25 -3.82
C PRO A 157 -7.84 -7.80 -4.29
N ALA A 158 -6.77 -7.52 -5.05
CA ALA A 158 -6.41 -6.17 -5.50
C ALA A 158 -7.50 -5.54 -6.38
N VAL A 159 -8.16 -6.34 -7.22
CA VAL A 159 -9.27 -5.90 -8.08
C VAL A 159 -10.47 -5.44 -7.27
N ASP A 160 -10.75 -6.04 -6.12
CA ASP A 160 -11.88 -5.63 -5.27
C ASP A 160 -11.61 -4.29 -4.57
N VAL A 161 -10.37 -4.05 -4.14
CA VAL A 161 -9.96 -2.72 -3.65
C VAL A 161 -10.08 -1.68 -4.77
N ALA A 162 -9.56 -2.00 -5.97
CA ALA A 162 -9.65 -1.11 -7.12
C ALA A 162 -11.09 -0.77 -7.48
N ARG A 163 -11.96 -1.77 -7.57
CA ARG A 163 -13.40 -1.58 -7.79
C ARG A 163 -14.00 -0.68 -6.72
N ALA A 164 -13.66 -0.90 -5.44
CA ALA A 164 -14.18 -0.06 -4.37
C ALA A 164 -13.77 1.41 -4.49
N VAL A 165 -12.52 1.69 -4.89
CA VAL A 165 -12.03 3.05 -5.11
C VAL A 165 -12.67 3.69 -6.35
N PHE A 166 -12.84 2.95 -7.45
CA PHE A 166 -13.48 3.49 -8.65
C PHE A 166 -14.99 3.65 -8.49
N ASP A 167 -15.67 2.78 -7.73
CA ASP A 167 -17.10 2.91 -7.40
C ASP A 167 -17.40 4.19 -6.59
N LEU A 168 -16.42 4.74 -5.86
CA LEU A 168 -16.55 6.06 -5.23
C LEU A 168 -16.67 7.19 -6.26
N GLY A 169 -16.20 6.97 -7.50
CA GLY A 169 -16.05 8.00 -8.52
C GLY A 169 -14.64 8.62 -8.57
N TYR A 170 -13.62 7.90 -8.11
CA TYR A 170 -12.24 8.39 -8.21
C TYR A 170 -11.72 8.31 -9.65
N GLU A 171 -11.31 9.46 -10.20
CA GLU A 171 -10.75 9.61 -11.56
C GLU A 171 -9.34 10.24 -11.52
N GLY A 172 -8.67 10.14 -10.36
CA GLY A 172 -7.34 10.71 -10.16
C GLY A 172 -6.22 9.80 -10.67
N TRP A 173 -5.00 10.12 -10.24
CA TRP A 173 -3.81 9.38 -10.64
C TRP A 173 -3.81 7.95 -10.09
N VAL A 174 -3.71 6.99 -11.01
CA VAL A 174 -3.52 5.58 -10.69
C VAL A 174 -2.12 5.18 -11.11
N SER A 175 -1.45 4.38 -10.31
CA SER A 175 -0.16 3.81 -10.66
C SER A 175 -0.09 2.32 -10.38
N MET A 176 0.79 1.62 -11.07
CA MET A 176 1.23 0.30 -10.64
C MET A 176 2.39 0.46 -9.64
N GLU A 177 2.42 -0.34 -8.56
CA GLU A 177 3.56 -0.39 -7.63
C GLU A 177 4.04 -1.83 -7.45
N VAL A 178 4.83 -2.31 -8.42
CA VAL A 178 5.32 -3.70 -8.44
C VAL A 178 6.80 -3.77 -8.09
N PHE A 179 7.19 -4.85 -7.42
CA PHE A 179 8.57 -5.15 -7.00
C PHE A 179 8.94 -6.56 -7.47
N TYR A 180 8.97 -6.74 -8.78
CA TYR A 180 9.23 -8.04 -9.40
C TYR A 180 10.72 -8.40 -9.30
N THR A 181 11.05 -9.59 -8.79
CA THR A 181 12.44 -9.95 -8.50
C THR A 181 13.30 -10.15 -9.76
N GLU A 182 12.70 -10.51 -10.89
CA GLU A 182 13.43 -10.59 -12.16
C GLU A 182 13.79 -9.21 -12.74
N LEU A 183 13.21 -8.11 -12.23
CA LEU A 183 13.66 -6.76 -12.59
C LEU A 183 15.04 -6.44 -12.03
N TRP A 184 15.56 -7.24 -11.09
CA TRP A 184 16.91 -7.10 -10.58
C TRP A 184 17.96 -7.86 -11.40
N GLU A 185 17.55 -8.63 -12.42
CA GLU A 185 18.47 -9.28 -13.35
C GLU A 185 18.84 -8.29 -14.48
N GLU A 186 20.14 -8.08 -14.74
CA GLU A 186 20.59 -7.32 -15.91
C GLU A 186 20.14 -8.06 -17.19
N ARG A 187 19.28 -7.46 -18.00
CA ARG A 187 18.91 -7.95 -19.34
C ARG A 187 19.49 -7.02 -20.39
N GLU A 188 20.24 -7.58 -21.37
CA GLU A 188 20.94 -6.82 -22.42
C GLU A 188 20.00 -6.08 -23.39
N GLU A 189 18.72 -6.45 -23.46
CA GLU A 189 17.76 -5.86 -24.39
C GLU A 189 16.44 -5.60 -23.68
N TYR A 190 16.21 -4.38 -23.16
CA TYR A 190 14.93 -3.65 -23.14
C TYR A 190 15.17 -2.28 -22.47
N VAL A 191 15.03 -1.20 -23.25
CA VAL A 191 15.02 0.18 -22.73
C VAL A 191 13.64 0.44 -22.12
N PHE A 192 13.46 0.10 -20.85
CA PHE A 192 12.38 0.66 -20.04
C PHE A 192 12.98 1.50 -18.91
N LEU A 193 12.41 2.68 -18.72
CA LEU A 193 12.99 3.81 -17.99
C LEU A 193 13.48 3.44 -16.59
N PHE A 194 14.80 3.51 -16.43
CA PHE A 194 15.55 3.32 -15.19
C PHE A 194 15.31 4.45 -14.19
N LEU A 195 14.86 4.12 -12.97
CA LEU A 195 15.26 4.79 -11.72
C LEU A 195 14.82 3.92 -10.52
N TYR A 196 15.75 3.13 -9.97
CA TYR A 196 15.63 2.43 -8.69
C TYR A 196 14.26 1.74 -8.42
N HIS A 197 13.89 0.85 -9.34
CA HIS A 197 12.94 -0.28 -9.24
C HIS A 197 11.70 -0.11 -8.34
N ILE A 198 10.90 0.91 -8.65
CA ILE A 198 9.44 0.90 -8.57
C ILE A 198 8.93 1.31 -9.95
N ILE A 199 8.19 0.45 -10.66
CA ILE A 199 7.58 0.85 -11.94
C ILE A 199 6.27 1.59 -11.64
N TRP A 200 6.34 2.91 -11.47
CA TRP A 200 5.14 3.77 -11.42
C TRP A 200 4.58 3.95 -12.83
N MET A 201 3.71 3.04 -13.28
CA MET A 201 2.97 3.26 -14.53
C MET A 201 1.77 4.16 -14.27
N LEU A 202 1.91 5.47 -14.51
CA LEU A 202 0.85 6.44 -14.29
C LEU A 202 -0.24 6.34 -15.37
N MET A 203 -1.49 6.15 -14.95
CA MET A 203 -2.68 6.23 -15.78
C MET A 203 -3.56 7.38 -15.28
N ARG A 204 -4.19 8.08 -16.22
CA ARG A 204 -5.18 9.13 -15.97
C ARG A 204 -6.49 8.74 -16.62
#